data_AF-A0A6M1R1C8-F1
#
_entry.id   AF-A0A6M1R1C8-F1
#
_cell.length_a   1.000
_cell.length_b   1.000
_cell.length_c   1.000
_cell.angle_alpha   90.00
_cell.angle_beta   90.00
_cell.angle_gamma   90.00
#
_symmetry.space_group_name_H-M   'P 1'
#
loop_
_entity.id
_entity.type
_entity.pdbx_description
1 polymer ?
#
loop_
_entity_poly.entity_id
_entity_poly.type
_entity_poly.pdbx_seq_one_letter_code
_entity_poly.pdbx_strand_id
1 'polypeptide(L)'
;MSDFEREERAFRAALARAADGFEPQELAIPGAAEESGPDDVSDTSDEQVKAPVRRKAPWILAAAAAVLAVIGLGGVVANLQPTGSSGESTAASDDAGLKDSSGDAPKPLTEQKEAAPEGTYVDPGRKDLGAPAEGKRWAVRYDIAFQVPEEWADATAAALPECIAEPGDQWDTVPRTPYVANITNQPVPAIACNETRDRDFPAEFGKVPFALWQPYVLIEKPGEGVPAPETGSWEHEGWLLTRVQVEDAYATILTGPGDDDVNDDIKASLQTTPKDPYGCDTASPLAQGDPVRPKTKPTSSPLEGDAPDSIAICEYEPSSASLTGSREITGDDASGLVEAIRDAPARSGPNSPQNCAEGQPVTSYVILRIARDGREPGEVYVNYENCTDHGFYDGITVHALTPAACRPVFAEEPVTIYSAQGDVAKVCLS
;
A
#
# COMPACT_ATOMS: atom_id res chain seq x y z
N MET A 1 -32.62 -18.50 39.37
CA MET A 1 -31.32 -17.94 38.97
C MET A 1 -30.84 -18.74 37.79
N SER A 2 -30.76 -18.14 36.62
CA SER A 2 -30.21 -18.80 35.42
C SER A 2 -28.71 -19.03 35.59
N ASP A 3 -28.14 -19.97 34.85
CA ASP A 3 -26.69 -20.21 34.91
C ASP A 3 -25.89 -18.98 34.44
N PHE A 4 -26.48 -18.16 33.55
CA PHE A 4 -25.97 -16.84 33.17
C PHE A 4 -25.82 -15.88 34.37
N GLU A 5 -26.83 -15.76 35.24
CA GLU A 5 -26.75 -14.89 36.43
C GLU A 5 -25.70 -15.37 37.44
N ARG A 6 -25.36 -16.67 37.41
CA ARG A 6 -24.33 -17.27 38.26
C ARG A 6 -22.93 -16.97 37.73
N GLU A 7 -22.75 -17.07 36.42
CA GLU A 7 -21.49 -16.76 35.73
C GLU A 7 -21.18 -15.27 35.76
N GLU A 8 -22.17 -14.41 35.52
CA GLU A 8 -22.00 -12.96 35.61
C GLU A 8 -21.57 -12.51 37.02
N ARG A 9 -22.16 -13.12 38.07
CA ARG A 9 -21.77 -12.83 39.46
C ARG A 9 -20.35 -13.32 39.78
N ALA A 10 -19.95 -14.48 39.24
CA ALA A 10 -18.60 -15.00 39.41
C ALA A 10 -17.56 -14.10 38.71
N PHE A 11 -17.88 -13.61 37.52
CA PHE A 11 -17.04 -12.70 36.75
C PHE A 11 -16.84 -11.35 37.45
N ARG A 12 -17.92 -10.72 37.93
CA ARG A 12 -17.82 -9.45 38.68
C ARG A 12 -17.01 -9.59 39.97
N ALA A 13 -17.11 -10.73 40.65
CA ALA A 13 -16.34 -11.00 41.86
C ALA A 13 -14.84 -11.24 41.58
N ALA A 14 -14.49 -11.79 40.41
CA ALA A 14 -13.10 -11.93 39.99
C ALA A 14 -12.48 -10.57 39.62
N LEU A 15 -13.23 -9.71 38.92
CA LEU A 15 -12.77 -8.37 38.53
C LEU A 15 -12.47 -7.48 39.75
N ALA A 16 -13.30 -7.55 40.80
CA ALA A 16 -13.10 -6.77 42.02
C ALA A 16 -11.82 -7.19 42.79
N ARG A 17 -11.43 -8.46 42.74
CA ARG A 17 -10.18 -8.92 43.39
C ARG A 17 -8.91 -8.50 42.66
N ALA A 18 -8.99 -8.32 41.34
CA ALA A 18 -7.85 -7.88 40.53
C ALA A 18 -7.55 -6.38 40.72
N ALA A 19 -8.55 -5.57 41.08
CA ALA A 19 -8.40 -4.13 41.25
C ALA A 19 -7.71 -3.73 42.58
N ASP A 20 -7.79 -4.58 43.62
CA ASP A 20 -7.24 -4.26 44.96
C ASP A 20 -5.73 -4.57 45.12
N GLY A 21 -5.04 -5.01 44.06
CA GLY A 21 -3.68 -5.56 44.14
C GLY A 21 -2.53 -4.69 43.61
N PHE A 22 -2.76 -3.47 43.14
CA PHE A 22 -1.74 -2.71 42.42
C PHE A 22 -1.15 -1.57 43.28
N GLU A 23 0.00 -1.81 43.91
CA GLU A 23 0.88 -0.74 44.41
C GLU A 23 1.99 -0.47 43.38
N PRO A 24 2.17 0.79 42.92
CA PRO A 24 3.23 1.12 41.97
C PRO A 24 4.60 1.21 42.66
N GLN A 25 5.58 0.45 42.16
CA GLN A 25 6.98 0.53 42.55
C GLN A 25 7.71 1.56 41.68
N GLU A 26 8.34 2.57 42.29
CA GLU A 26 9.20 3.54 41.61
C GLU A 26 10.46 2.87 41.05
N LEU A 27 10.69 3.03 39.74
CA LEU A 27 11.92 2.62 39.06
C LEU A 27 12.98 3.73 39.14
N ALA A 28 14.11 3.42 39.76
CA ALA A 28 15.28 4.29 39.87
C ALA A 28 16.06 4.34 38.54
N ILE A 29 16.38 5.56 38.08
CA ILE A 29 17.26 5.83 36.93
C ILE A 29 18.71 5.97 37.42
N PRO A 30 19.69 5.18 36.93
CA PRO A 30 21.09 5.38 37.28
C PRO A 30 21.79 6.40 36.36
N GLY A 31 22.18 7.52 36.96
CA GLY A 31 23.47 8.23 36.88
C GLY A 31 24.27 8.27 35.58
N ALA A 32 24.44 9.49 35.07
CA ALA A 32 25.52 9.94 34.19
C ALA A 32 26.91 9.82 34.85
N ALA A 33 27.92 9.50 34.05
CA ALA A 33 29.33 9.68 34.40
C ALA A 33 30.10 10.28 33.21
N GLU A 34 30.97 11.22 33.56
CA GLU A 34 31.72 12.16 32.74
C GLU A 34 33.01 11.57 32.11
N GLU A 35 33.48 12.27 31.08
CA GLU A 35 34.87 12.54 30.66
C GLU A 35 35.93 11.43 30.60
N SER A 36 36.56 11.29 29.42
CA SER A 36 38.04 11.32 29.25
C SER A 36 38.41 11.46 27.77
N GLY A 37 39.34 12.38 27.48
CA GLY A 37 39.89 12.71 26.17
C GLY A 37 41.04 11.80 25.68
N PRO A 38 41.81 12.24 24.66
CA PRO A 38 42.27 11.38 23.56
C PRO A 38 43.74 10.95 23.63
N ASP A 39 44.07 9.86 22.94
CA ASP A 39 45.45 9.50 22.60
C ASP A 39 45.67 9.45 21.08
N ASP A 40 46.65 10.26 20.66
CA ASP A 40 47.38 10.26 19.39
C ASP A 40 48.19 8.96 19.22
N VAL A 41 48.18 8.36 18.03
CA VAL A 41 49.36 7.68 17.48
C VAL A 41 49.40 7.83 15.95
N SER A 42 50.49 8.41 15.47
CA SER A 42 50.93 8.47 14.07
C SER A 42 52.09 7.49 13.85
N ASP A 43 52.10 6.78 12.72
CA ASP A 43 53.30 6.42 11.89
C ASP A 43 52.86 5.48 10.75
N THR A 44 52.86 5.89 9.48
CA THR A 44 53.96 6.01 8.49
C THR A 44 54.64 4.70 8.09
N SER A 45 54.45 4.30 6.81
CA SER A 45 55.52 3.85 5.91
C SER A 45 55.00 3.64 4.47
N ASP A 46 55.51 4.50 3.58
CA ASP A 46 55.89 4.36 2.16
C ASP A 46 56.22 2.93 1.67
N GLU A 47 56.26 2.50 0.39
CA GLU A 47 56.26 3.14 -0.93
C GLU A 47 56.20 2.03 -2.03
N GLN A 48 56.02 2.47 -3.29
CA GLN A 48 56.61 1.93 -4.53
C GLN A 48 55.82 1.04 -5.55
N VAL A 49 55.24 1.77 -6.52
CA VAL A 49 55.51 1.77 -7.98
C VAL A 49 55.58 0.43 -8.75
N LYS A 50 54.68 0.25 -9.74
CA LYS A 50 54.99 0.10 -11.19
C LYS A 50 53.74 -0.13 -12.07
N ALA A 51 53.51 0.79 -13.00
CA ALA A 51 52.89 0.52 -14.31
C ALA A 51 54.05 0.46 -15.36
N PRO A 52 53.86 0.31 -16.70
CA PRO A 52 52.62 0.12 -17.50
C PRO A 52 52.77 -0.92 -18.64
N VAL A 53 51.67 -1.41 -19.25
CA VAL A 53 51.72 -1.89 -20.66
C VAL A 53 50.39 -1.63 -21.40
N ARG A 54 50.47 -0.78 -22.44
CA ARG A 54 49.50 -0.61 -23.54
C ARG A 54 49.48 -1.82 -24.46
N ARG A 55 48.32 -2.20 -25.01
CA ARG A 55 48.18 -2.67 -26.41
C ARG A 55 46.78 -2.40 -26.97
N LYS A 56 46.74 -2.28 -28.29
CA LYS A 56 45.74 -1.63 -29.14
C LYS A 56 44.61 -2.58 -29.58
N ALA A 57 43.47 -1.99 -29.95
CA ALA A 57 42.33 -2.60 -30.65
C ALA A 57 42.69 -3.14 -32.06
N PRO A 58 41.80 -3.90 -32.73
CA PRO A 58 40.79 -3.26 -33.59
C PRO A 58 39.41 -3.97 -33.70
N TRP A 59 38.46 -3.20 -34.23
CA TRP A 59 37.10 -3.52 -34.68
C TRP A 59 37.01 -4.63 -35.74
N ILE A 60 35.90 -5.39 -35.75
CA ILE A 60 35.20 -5.85 -36.98
C ILE A 60 33.67 -5.84 -36.75
N LEU A 61 32.98 -5.23 -37.72
CA LEU A 61 31.54 -5.14 -37.95
C LEU A 61 31.01 -6.37 -38.72
N ALA A 62 29.68 -6.55 -38.64
CA ALA A 62 28.78 -7.24 -39.57
C ALA A 62 28.56 -8.75 -39.37
N ALA A 63 27.31 -9.18 -39.14
CA ALA A 63 26.32 -9.36 -40.19
C ALA A 63 24.98 -9.80 -39.59
N ALA A 64 23.93 -9.03 -39.87
CA ALA A 64 22.55 -9.46 -39.72
C ALA A 64 22.15 -10.26 -40.97
N ALA A 65 21.56 -11.43 -40.78
CA ALA A 65 20.76 -12.11 -41.78
C ALA A 65 19.59 -12.80 -41.07
N ALA A 66 18.40 -12.28 -41.34
CA ALA A 66 17.13 -12.77 -40.87
C ALA A 66 16.69 -14.01 -41.65
N VAL A 67 16.17 -15.04 -40.97
CA VAL A 67 15.32 -16.09 -41.56
C VAL A 67 14.38 -16.67 -40.48
N LEU A 68 13.06 -16.52 -40.73
CA LEU A 68 11.89 -17.35 -40.37
C LEU A 68 11.64 -17.73 -38.90
N ALA A 69 10.44 -17.48 -38.37
CA ALA A 69 9.24 -18.31 -38.59
C ALA A 69 8.12 -17.91 -37.61
N VAL A 70 6.90 -17.84 -38.13
CA VAL A 70 5.65 -17.76 -37.38
C VAL A 70 5.41 -19.08 -36.66
N ILE A 71 5.27 -19.05 -35.33
CA ILE A 71 4.47 -20.03 -34.58
C ILE A 71 3.76 -19.24 -33.45
N GLY A 72 2.44 -19.13 -33.55
CA GLY A 72 1.61 -18.75 -32.42
C GLY A 72 1.49 -19.93 -31.47
N LEU A 73 1.67 -19.68 -30.17
CA LEU A 73 1.30 -20.58 -29.09
C LEU A 73 0.97 -19.71 -27.87
N GLY A 74 -0.21 -19.92 -27.30
CA GLY A 74 -0.68 -19.26 -26.09
C GLY A 74 0.26 -19.52 -24.92
N GLY A 75 0.54 -18.45 -24.17
CA GLY A 75 1.35 -18.49 -22.96
C GLY A 75 0.57 -19.09 -21.82
N VAL A 76 0.90 -20.34 -21.48
CA VAL A 76 0.61 -20.96 -20.20
C VAL A 76 1.58 -20.38 -19.17
N VAL A 77 1.07 -19.85 -18.05
CA VAL A 77 1.89 -19.44 -16.90
C VAL A 77 2.62 -20.67 -16.37
N ALA A 78 3.95 -20.67 -16.51
CA ALA A 78 4.80 -21.73 -16.00
C ALA A 78 5.12 -21.46 -14.52
N ASN A 79 4.57 -22.33 -13.66
CA ASN A 79 4.97 -22.48 -12.26
C ASN A 79 6.44 -22.93 -12.20
N LEU A 80 7.36 -22.00 -11.93
CA LEU A 80 8.77 -22.33 -11.67
C LEU A 80 8.93 -22.67 -10.17
N GLN A 81 8.96 -23.96 -9.86
CA GLN A 81 9.51 -24.43 -8.58
C GLN A 81 11.05 -24.30 -8.61
N PRO A 82 11.70 -23.70 -7.60
CA PRO A 82 13.14 -23.69 -7.53
C PRO A 82 13.64 -25.08 -7.07
N THR A 83 14.29 -25.81 -7.99
CA THR A 83 15.16 -26.93 -7.62
C THR A 83 16.44 -26.37 -7.02
N GLY A 84 16.72 -26.78 -5.78
CA GLY A 84 17.77 -26.20 -4.94
C GLY A 84 19.21 -26.36 -5.46
N SER A 85 20.07 -25.48 -4.94
CA SER A 85 21.48 -25.73 -4.73
C SER A 85 21.86 -25.13 -3.38
N SER A 86 22.44 -25.97 -2.52
CA SER A 86 22.91 -25.68 -1.18
C SER A 86 23.92 -24.54 -1.14
N GLY A 87 23.63 -23.52 -0.34
CA GLY A 87 24.58 -22.51 0.14
C GLY A 87 24.30 -22.25 1.61
N GLU A 88 25.25 -22.62 2.46
CA GLU A 88 25.24 -22.39 3.91
C GLU A 88 24.88 -20.94 4.25
N SER A 89 23.75 -20.75 4.92
CA SER A 89 23.48 -19.52 5.67
C SER A 89 23.94 -19.72 7.11
N THR A 90 24.92 -18.91 7.50
CA THR A 90 25.39 -18.76 8.87
C THR A 90 24.43 -17.84 9.62
N ALA A 91 23.36 -18.42 10.17
CA ALA A 91 22.55 -17.73 11.17
C ALA A 91 23.28 -17.81 12.52
N ALA A 92 23.72 -16.65 13.02
CA ALA A 92 24.24 -16.50 14.37
C ALA A 92 23.15 -16.89 15.38
N SER A 93 23.49 -17.88 16.20
CA SER A 93 22.68 -18.35 17.31
C SER A 93 23.04 -17.52 18.53
N ASP A 94 22.17 -16.59 18.92
CA ASP A 94 22.20 -16.02 20.27
C ASP A 94 21.05 -16.64 21.07
N ASP A 95 21.42 -17.66 21.83
CA ASP A 95 20.68 -18.20 22.96
C ASP A 95 20.63 -17.16 24.08
N ALA A 96 19.47 -16.59 24.36
CA ALA A 96 19.19 -16.01 25.69
C ALA A 96 17.68 -15.85 25.96
N GLY A 97 17.15 -16.73 26.80
CA GLY A 97 16.13 -16.35 27.78
C GLY A 97 14.67 -16.49 27.38
N LEU A 98 14.15 -17.72 27.43
CA LEU A 98 12.73 -17.99 27.65
C LEU A 98 12.28 -17.29 28.94
N LYS A 99 11.52 -16.20 28.81
CA LYS A 99 10.58 -15.75 29.84
C LYS A 99 9.17 -16.03 29.35
N ASP A 100 8.53 -16.91 30.11
CA ASP A 100 7.12 -17.26 30.06
C ASP A 100 6.28 -15.97 30.21
N SER A 101 5.65 -15.54 29.13
CA SER A 101 4.71 -14.42 29.11
C SER A 101 3.32 -14.97 28.82
N SER A 102 2.71 -15.56 29.85
CA SER A 102 1.26 -15.69 29.94
C SER A 102 0.67 -14.30 30.22
N GLY A 103 0.68 -13.45 29.21
CA GLY A 103 0.03 -12.14 29.23
C GLY A 103 -1.35 -12.28 28.62
N ASP A 104 -2.39 -12.04 29.42
CA ASP A 104 -3.77 -11.89 28.94
C ASP A 104 -3.82 -10.93 27.74
N ALA A 105 -4.71 -11.23 26.78
CA ALA A 105 -5.01 -10.36 25.65
C ALA A 105 -5.26 -8.92 26.15
N PRO A 106 -4.68 -7.87 25.51
CA PRO A 106 -4.95 -6.50 25.88
C PRO A 106 -6.44 -6.22 25.81
N LYS A 107 -7.00 -5.61 26.87
CA LYS A 107 -8.40 -5.18 26.86
C LYS A 107 -8.65 -4.25 25.68
N PRO A 108 -9.81 -4.35 25.00
CA PRO A 108 -10.18 -3.42 23.95
C PRO A 108 -10.13 -1.99 24.48
N LEU A 109 -9.42 -1.12 23.77
CA LEU A 109 -9.35 0.31 24.04
C LEU A 109 -10.77 0.88 23.94
N THR A 110 -11.41 1.02 25.09
CA THR A 110 -12.61 1.84 25.23
C THR A 110 -12.12 3.28 25.40
N GLU A 111 -12.62 4.15 24.51
CA GLU A 111 -12.61 5.61 24.63
C GLU A 111 -11.23 6.30 24.63
N GLN A 112 -10.54 6.26 23.49
CA GLN A 112 -9.83 7.45 23.01
C GLN A 112 -10.41 7.83 21.66
N LYS A 113 -11.35 8.77 21.69
CA LYS A 113 -11.85 9.50 20.52
C LYS A 113 -10.74 10.45 20.06
N GLU A 114 -9.69 9.90 19.46
CA GLU A 114 -8.85 10.67 18.55
C GLU A 114 -9.78 11.09 17.40
N ALA A 115 -9.88 12.39 17.16
CA ALA A 115 -10.63 12.89 16.03
C ALA A 115 -10.03 12.28 14.77
N ALA A 116 -10.91 11.79 13.87
CA ALA A 116 -10.50 11.46 12.51
C ALA A 116 -9.67 12.64 11.95
N PRO A 117 -8.58 12.38 11.20
CA PRO A 117 -7.86 13.45 10.52
C PRO A 117 -8.87 14.31 9.74
N GLU A 118 -8.76 15.64 9.85
CA GLU A 118 -9.68 16.56 9.19
C GLU A 118 -9.71 16.27 7.67
N GLY A 119 -10.88 15.78 7.25
CA GLY A 119 -11.36 15.49 5.90
C GLY A 119 -10.39 15.62 4.73
N THR A 120 -10.00 14.47 4.18
CA THR A 120 -9.36 14.30 2.87
C THR A 120 -10.27 14.60 1.67
N TYR A 121 -11.46 15.19 1.82
CA TYR A 121 -12.40 15.41 0.71
C TYR A 121 -13.11 16.76 0.85
N VAL A 122 -12.47 17.86 0.44
CA VAL A 122 -13.14 19.15 0.29
C VAL A 122 -13.86 19.16 -1.06
N ASP A 123 -15.20 19.17 -1.04
CA ASP A 123 -16.08 19.17 -2.23
C ASP A 123 -15.71 20.26 -3.25
N PRO A 124 -15.14 19.91 -4.43
CA PRO A 124 -14.96 20.83 -5.53
C PRO A 124 -15.99 20.52 -6.63
N GLY A 125 -17.29 20.54 -6.31
CA GLY A 125 -18.36 20.82 -7.29
C GLY A 125 -18.39 19.90 -8.52
N ARG A 126 -18.16 18.61 -8.35
CA ARG A 126 -18.22 17.61 -9.43
C ARG A 126 -19.67 17.23 -9.73
N LYS A 127 -20.09 17.39 -11.00
CA LYS A 127 -21.48 17.18 -11.43
C LYS A 127 -21.86 15.71 -11.63
N ASP A 128 -20.88 14.82 -11.73
CA ASP A 128 -21.04 13.41 -12.08
C ASP A 128 -21.36 12.54 -10.87
N LEU A 129 -20.61 12.68 -9.76
CA LEU A 129 -20.89 11.93 -8.52
C LEU A 129 -21.86 12.67 -7.58
N GLY A 130 -21.98 13.99 -7.71
CA GLY A 130 -22.73 14.82 -6.74
C GLY A 130 -22.07 14.82 -5.36
N ALA A 131 -22.59 15.65 -4.45
CA ALA A 131 -22.13 15.65 -3.06
C ALA A 131 -22.47 14.29 -2.40
N PRO A 132 -21.58 13.73 -1.55
CA PRO A 132 -21.90 12.54 -0.78
C PRO A 132 -23.08 12.81 0.17
N ALA A 133 -23.81 11.76 0.56
CA ALA A 133 -24.84 11.90 1.58
C ALA A 133 -24.23 12.30 2.93
N GLU A 134 -25.05 12.85 3.83
CA GLU A 134 -24.60 13.27 5.16
C GLU A 134 -23.93 12.11 5.92
N GLY A 135 -22.74 12.36 6.48
CA GLY A 135 -21.93 11.37 7.19
C GLY A 135 -21.26 10.32 6.31
N LYS A 136 -21.23 10.53 4.99
CA LYS A 136 -20.59 9.61 4.03
C LYS A 136 -19.51 10.31 3.23
N ARG A 137 -18.61 9.51 2.67
CA ARG A 137 -17.63 9.93 1.66
C ARG A 137 -17.72 9.07 0.42
N TRP A 138 -17.29 9.61 -0.72
CA TRP A 138 -17.08 8.84 -1.93
C TRP A 138 -15.74 8.10 -1.84
N ALA A 139 -15.77 6.80 -2.14
CA ALA A 139 -14.60 6.00 -2.44
C ALA A 139 -14.68 5.52 -3.89
N VAL A 140 -13.52 5.38 -4.53
CA VAL A 140 -13.42 4.91 -5.92
C VAL A 140 -12.33 3.86 -6.01
N ARG A 141 -12.64 2.76 -6.70
CA ARG A 141 -11.71 1.69 -7.08
C ARG A 141 -12.00 1.28 -8.51
N TYR A 142 -10.95 1.18 -9.31
CA TYR A 142 -11.05 1.07 -10.75
C TYR A 142 -11.91 2.21 -11.29
N ASP A 143 -13.04 1.89 -11.91
CA ASP A 143 -14.07 2.81 -12.39
C ASP A 143 -15.36 2.76 -11.55
N ILE A 144 -15.35 2.09 -10.40
CA ILE A 144 -16.53 1.94 -9.52
C ILE A 144 -16.45 2.94 -8.38
N ALA A 145 -17.44 3.81 -8.29
CA ALA A 145 -17.68 4.71 -7.17
C ALA A 145 -18.76 4.16 -6.25
N PHE A 146 -18.57 4.36 -4.95
CA PHE A 146 -19.52 3.99 -3.90
C PHE A 146 -19.36 4.92 -2.69
N GLN A 147 -20.42 5.05 -1.91
CA GLN A 147 -20.41 5.80 -0.67
C GLN A 147 -20.23 4.87 0.52
N VAL A 148 -19.33 5.23 1.43
CA VAL A 148 -19.13 4.58 2.72
C VAL A 148 -19.28 5.61 3.84
N PRO A 149 -19.55 5.18 5.09
CA PRO A 149 -19.47 6.09 6.24
C PRO A 149 -18.11 6.80 6.27
N GLU A 150 -18.12 8.09 6.60
CA GLU A 150 -16.93 8.95 6.53
C GLU A 150 -15.78 8.44 7.41
N GLU A 151 -16.11 7.77 8.51
CA GLU A 151 -15.15 7.18 9.45
C GLU A 151 -14.45 5.90 8.93
N TRP A 152 -14.91 5.31 7.82
CA TRP A 152 -14.24 4.15 7.23
C TRP A 152 -12.96 4.63 6.56
N ALA A 153 -11.80 4.19 7.05
CA ALA A 153 -10.52 4.51 6.46
C ALA A 153 -10.25 3.65 5.21
N ASP A 154 -9.36 4.09 4.33
CA ASP A 154 -8.75 3.18 3.37
C ASP A 154 -7.76 2.27 4.13
N ALA A 155 -7.80 0.97 3.88
CA ALA A 155 -6.87 0.02 4.46
C ALA A 155 -6.51 -1.10 3.49
N THR A 156 -5.28 -1.60 3.58
CA THR A 156 -4.86 -2.79 2.84
C THR A 156 -5.59 -4.04 3.36
N ALA A 157 -6.16 -4.84 2.45
CA ALA A 157 -6.75 -6.13 2.85
C ALA A 157 -5.67 -7.08 3.40
N ALA A 158 -6.02 -7.92 4.36
CA ALA A 158 -5.08 -8.91 4.90
C ALA A 158 -4.55 -9.78 3.75
N ALA A 159 -3.25 -9.71 3.50
CA ALA A 159 -2.62 -10.34 2.34
C ALA A 159 -2.56 -11.87 2.41
N LEU A 160 -2.52 -12.38 3.63
CA LEU A 160 -2.31 -13.79 3.94
C LEU A 160 -3.28 -14.27 5.03
N PRO A 161 -4.59 -14.16 4.82
CA PRO A 161 -5.57 -14.49 5.85
C PRO A 161 -5.47 -15.96 6.28
N GLU A 162 -5.06 -16.87 5.39
CA GLU A 162 -4.73 -18.27 5.69
C GLU A 162 -3.61 -18.46 6.71
N CYS A 163 -2.68 -17.50 6.84
CA CYS A 163 -1.53 -17.58 7.72
C CYS A 163 -1.81 -17.07 9.14
N ILE A 164 -2.98 -16.46 9.37
CA ILE A 164 -3.33 -15.81 10.64
C ILE A 164 -3.88 -16.83 11.66
N ALA A 165 -3.06 -17.78 12.12
CA ALA A 165 -3.55 -18.86 12.97
C ALA A 165 -3.89 -18.40 14.40
N GLU A 166 -2.99 -17.68 15.06
CA GLU A 166 -3.11 -17.29 16.48
C GLU A 166 -2.83 -15.80 16.72
N PRO A 167 -3.33 -15.21 17.83
CA PRO A 167 -2.94 -13.86 18.26
C PRO A 167 -1.42 -13.66 18.24
N GLY A 168 -0.96 -12.72 17.40
CA GLY A 168 0.47 -12.43 17.16
C GLY A 168 0.95 -12.80 15.76
N ASP A 169 0.25 -13.71 15.05
CA ASP A 169 0.60 -14.12 13.68
C ASP A 169 0.04 -13.13 12.66
N GLN A 170 0.80 -12.09 12.29
CA GLN A 170 0.35 -11.04 11.37
C GLN A 170 -0.99 -10.38 11.78
N TRP A 171 -1.41 -10.57 13.02
CA TRP A 171 -2.67 -10.02 13.56
C TRP A 171 -2.72 -8.50 13.40
N ASP A 172 -1.58 -7.85 13.53
CA ASP A 172 -1.43 -6.41 13.44
C ASP A 172 -1.49 -5.89 12.00
N THR A 173 -1.48 -6.78 10.99
CA THR A 173 -1.70 -6.40 9.60
C THR A 173 -3.17 -6.44 9.20
N VAL A 174 -4.07 -6.87 10.10
CA VAL A 174 -5.51 -6.81 9.84
C VAL A 174 -6.04 -5.47 10.33
N PRO A 175 -6.76 -4.71 9.50
CA PRO A 175 -7.42 -3.48 9.94
C PRO A 175 -8.28 -3.74 11.18
N ARG A 176 -8.30 -2.79 12.12
CA ARG A 176 -9.03 -2.90 13.41
C ARG A 176 -10.32 -2.09 13.44
N THR A 177 -10.61 -1.39 12.36
CA THR A 177 -11.79 -0.55 12.17
C THR A 177 -12.38 -0.87 10.80
N PRO A 178 -13.66 -0.51 10.56
CA PRO A 178 -14.25 -0.59 9.24
C PRO A 178 -13.39 0.11 8.17
N TYR A 179 -13.32 -0.47 6.97
CA TYR A 179 -12.39 0.03 5.96
C TYR A 179 -12.82 -0.18 4.51
N VAL A 180 -12.30 0.66 3.62
CA VAL A 180 -12.33 0.44 2.17
C VAL A 180 -11.06 -0.30 1.78
N ALA A 181 -11.21 -1.53 1.34
CA ALA A 181 -10.08 -2.38 1.01
C ALA A 181 -9.33 -1.84 -0.21
N ASN A 182 -8.02 -1.70 -0.09
CA ASN A 182 -7.12 -1.55 -1.22
C ASN A 182 -6.55 -2.94 -1.57
N ILE A 183 -6.86 -3.42 -2.78
CA ILE A 183 -6.18 -4.59 -3.34
C ILE A 183 -4.94 -4.06 -4.03
N THR A 184 -3.84 -4.08 -3.29
CA THR A 184 -2.55 -4.12 -3.94
C THR A 184 -2.35 -5.56 -4.44
N ASN A 185 -1.86 -5.74 -5.67
CA ASN A 185 -1.51 -7.04 -6.24
C ASN A 185 -0.30 -7.62 -5.49
N GLN A 186 -0.51 -7.95 -4.22
CA GLN A 186 0.50 -8.39 -3.30
C GLN A 186 1.07 -9.71 -3.81
N PRO A 187 2.36 -9.79 -4.20
CA PRO A 187 3.02 -11.05 -4.38
C PRO A 187 3.13 -11.64 -2.99
N VAL A 188 2.13 -12.44 -2.66
CA VAL A 188 2.10 -13.26 -1.47
C VAL A 188 3.21 -14.29 -1.62
N PRO A 189 4.31 -14.22 -0.85
CA PRO A 189 5.27 -15.29 -0.87
C PRO A 189 4.53 -16.55 -0.42
N ALA A 190 4.56 -17.59 -1.25
CA ALA A 190 4.03 -18.92 -0.92
C ALA A 190 4.90 -19.57 0.17
N ILE A 191 4.98 -18.92 1.33
CA ILE A 191 5.44 -19.54 2.56
C ILE A 191 4.33 -20.52 2.91
N ALA A 192 4.71 -21.77 3.23
CA ALA A 192 3.79 -22.84 3.56
C ALA A 192 3.03 -22.50 4.87
N CYS A 193 2.02 -21.65 4.75
CA CYS A 193 1.02 -21.48 5.79
C CYS A 193 0.25 -22.77 5.82
N ASN A 194 0.44 -23.52 6.91
CA ASN A 194 -0.23 -24.79 7.10
C ASN A 194 -1.73 -24.55 6.92
N GLU A 195 -2.38 -25.38 6.09
CA GLU A 195 -3.83 -25.38 5.95
C GLU A 195 -4.43 -25.48 7.36
N THR A 196 -4.99 -24.37 7.86
CA THR A 196 -5.69 -24.35 9.13
C THR A 196 -7.01 -25.09 8.91
N ARG A 197 -6.98 -26.40 9.15
CA ARG A 197 -8.15 -27.30 9.05
C ARG A 197 -9.28 -26.96 10.02
N ASP A 198 -9.12 -25.94 10.86
CA ASP A 198 -9.97 -25.62 11.99
C ASP A 198 -10.75 -24.30 11.81
N ARG A 199 -10.99 -23.86 10.57
CA ARG A 199 -11.85 -22.71 10.30
C ARG A 199 -13.20 -23.17 9.76
N ASP A 200 -14.12 -23.46 10.68
CA ASP A 200 -15.55 -23.74 10.41
C ASP A 200 -16.30 -22.46 9.99
N PHE A 201 -15.80 -21.72 8.99
CA PHE A 201 -16.49 -20.56 8.43
C PHE A 201 -17.14 -20.93 7.09
N PRO A 202 -18.30 -20.33 6.75
CA PRO A 202 -18.85 -20.47 5.40
C PRO A 202 -17.80 -20.00 4.39
N ALA A 203 -17.61 -20.77 3.31
CA ALA A 203 -16.55 -20.54 2.34
C ALA A 203 -16.61 -19.13 1.71
N GLU A 204 -17.79 -18.53 1.70
CA GLU A 204 -18.09 -17.22 1.14
C GLU A 204 -17.42 -16.07 1.91
N PHE A 205 -17.25 -16.19 3.23
CA PHE A 205 -16.63 -15.18 4.09
C PHE A 205 -15.10 -15.19 4.05
N GLY A 206 -14.51 -16.07 3.24
CA GLY A 206 -13.07 -16.17 3.09
C GLY A 206 -12.39 -16.81 4.30
N LYS A 207 -11.11 -16.51 4.48
CA LYS A 207 -10.27 -17.20 5.46
C LYS A 207 -9.98 -16.40 6.72
N VAL A 208 -10.25 -15.10 6.81
CA VAL A 208 -9.93 -14.32 8.02
C VAL A 208 -10.65 -14.92 9.24
N PRO A 209 -9.99 -15.14 10.39
CA PRO A 209 -10.67 -15.59 11.61
C PRO A 209 -11.84 -14.66 11.98
N PHE A 210 -12.95 -15.24 12.43
CA PHE A 210 -14.14 -14.47 12.87
C PHE A 210 -13.81 -13.38 13.90
N ALA A 211 -12.90 -13.64 14.84
CA ALA A 211 -12.44 -12.67 15.84
C ALA A 211 -11.73 -11.43 15.24
N LEU A 212 -11.35 -11.49 13.96
CA LEU A 212 -10.67 -10.44 13.22
C LEU A 212 -11.55 -9.84 12.12
N TRP A 213 -12.80 -10.26 11.99
CA TRP A 213 -13.70 -9.66 11.03
C TRP A 213 -13.92 -8.19 11.38
N GLN A 214 -13.84 -7.35 10.35
CA GLN A 214 -14.20 -5.95 10.37
C GLN A 214 -15.11 -5.69 9.17
N PRO A 215 -16.06 -4.75 9.27
CA PRO A 215 -16.80 -4.32 8.10
C PRO A 215 -15.85 -3.82 7.00
N TYR A 216 -16.10 -4.19 5.75
CA TYR A 216 -15.28 -3.72 4.64
C TYR A 216 -16.06 -3.65 3.32
N VAL A 217 -15.56 -2.81 2.41
CA VAL A 217 -15.91 -2.86 0.97
C VAL A 217 -14.67 -3.21 0.18
N LEU A 218 -14.79 -4.20 -0.70
CA LEU A 218 -13.75 -4.68 -1.59
C LEU A 218 -14.29 -4.65 -3.02
N ILE A 219 -13.58 -3.97 -3.93
CA ILE A 219 -13.89 -4.02 -5.36
C ILE A 219 -12.84 -4.89 -6.04
N GLU A 220 -13.29 -5.85 -6.86
CA GLU A 220 -12.45 -6.78 -7.60
C GLU A 220 -12.84 -6.77 -9.09
N LYS A 221 -11.83 -6.78 -9.98
CA LYS A 221 -12.01 -7.07 -11.40
C LYS A 221 -11.30 -8.38 -11.75
N PRO A 222 -12.02 -9.51 -11.84
CA PRO A 222 -11.42 -10.80 -12.16
C PRO A 222 -10.69 -10.73 -13.51
N GLY A 223 -9.43 -11.20 -13.51
CA GLY A 223 -8.64 -11.29 -14.74
C GLY A 223 -9.19 -12.32 -15.74
N GLU A 224 -8.68 -12.28 -16.97
CA GLU A 224 -9.09 -13.23 -18.01
C GLU A 224 -8.85 -14.68 -17.57
N GLY A 225 -9.89 -15.52 -17.66
CA GLY A 225 -9.81 -16.94 -17.29
C GLY A 225 -9.98 -17.23 -15.79
N VAL A 226 -10.08 -16.20 -14.94
CA VAL A 226 -10.48 -16.36 -13.54
C VAL A 226 -12.01 -16.50 -13.46
N PRO A 227 -12.55 -17.53 -12.80
CA PRO A 227 -14.00 -17.66 -12.62
C PRO A 227 -14.55 -16.43 -11.91
N ALA A 228 -15.67 -15.91 -12.41
CA ALA A 228 -16.42 -14.86 -11.76
C ALA A 228 -16.81 -15.28 -10.33
N PRO A 229 -16.66 -14.39 -9.32
CA PRO A 229 -17.19 -14.62 -7.99
C PRO A 229 -18.71 -14.84 -8.03
N GLU A 230 -19.22 -15.72 -7.16
CA GLU A 230 -20.65 -15.88 -6.97
C GLU A 230 -21.26 -14.60 -6.36
N THR A 231 -22.36 -14.12 -6.92
CA THR A 231 -23.13 -12.99 -6.41
C THR A 231 -24.27 -13.49 -5.52
N GLY A 232 -24.60 -12.71 -4.49
CA GLY A 232 -25.58 -13.11 -3.49
C GLY A 232 -25.39 -12.38 -2.17
N SER A 233 -26.16 -12.80 -1.17
CA SER A 233 -26.02 -12.37 0.21
C SER A 233 -26.00 -13.59 1.12
N TRP A 234 -25.12 -13.57 2.11
CA TRP A 234 -24.91 -14.66 3.06
C TRP A 234 -24.85 -14.08 4.47
N GLU A 235 -25.46 -14.78 5.41
CA GLU A 235 -25.47 -14.40 6.82
C GLU A 235 -24.73 -15.43 7.68
N HIS A 236 -23.96 -14.95 8.64
CA HIS A 236 -23.28 -15.79 9.62
C HIS A 236 -23.12 -15.05 10.96
N GLU A 237 -23.74 -15.57 12.02
CA GLU A 237 -23.66 -14.99 13.38
C GLU A 237 -23.98 -13.49 13.44
N GLY A 238 -24.95 -13.06 12.61
CA GLY A 238 -25.37 -11.66 12.50
C GLY A 238 -24.54 -10.81 11.53
N TRP A 239 -23.42 -11.31 11.01
CA TRP A 239 -22.69 -10.64 9.94
C TRP A 239 -23.37 -10.88 8.60
N LEU A 240 -23.36 -9.85 7.75
CA LEU A 240 -23.91 -9.88 6.41
C LEU A 240 -22.81 -9.66 5.39
N LEU A 241 -22.57 -10.66 4.55
CA LEU A 241 -21.74 -10.56 3.37
C LEU A 241 -22.63 -10.43 2.14
N THR A 242 -22.46 -9.36 1.37
CA THR A 242 -23.14 -9.16 0.10
C THR A 242 -22.12 -9.05 -1.01
N ARG A 243 -22.29 -9.83 -2.08
CA ARG A 243 -21.51 -9.67 -3.31
C ARG A 243 -22.42 -9.33 -4.48
N VAL A 244 -22.16 -8.20 -5.12
CA VAL A 244 -22.90 -7.73 -6.29
C VAL A 244 -21.96 -7.46 -7.45
N GLN A 245 -22.44 -7.70 -8.66
CA GLN A 245 -21.72 -7.37 -9.88
C GLN A 245 -22.10 -5.96 -10.33
N VAL A 246 -21.10 -5.16 -10.71
CA VAL A 246 -21.26 -3.83 -11.30
C VAL A 246 -20.44 -3.82 -12.59
N GLU A 247 -21.11 -3.96 -13.74
CA GLU A 247 -20.46 -4.17 -15.04
C GLU A 247 -19.49 -5.37 -15.02
N ASP A 248 -18.18 -5.14 -15.20
CA ASP A 248 -17.12 -6.16 -15.18
C ASP A 248 -16.43 -6.30 -13.81
N ALA A 249 -16.88 -5.53 -12.80
CA ALA A 249 -16.38 -5.58 -11.43
C ALA A 249 -17.34 -6.30 -10.48
N TYR A 250 -16.80 -6.71 -9.33
CA TYR A 250 -17.54 -7.28 -8.22
C TYR A 250 -17.28 -6.46 -6.96
N ALA A 251 -18.34 -6.04 -6.29
CA ALA A 251 -18.27 -5.41 -4.98
C ALA A 251 -18.62 -6.47 -3.92
N THR A 252 -17.69 -6.74 -3.01
CA THR A 252 -17.89 -7.55 -1.81
C THR A 252 -18.01 -6.60 -0.62
N ILE A 253 -19.14 -6.65 0.09
CA ILE A 253 -19.50 -5.78 1.20
C ILE A 253 -19.74 -6.67 2.43
N LEU A 254 -18.90 -6.55 3.45
CA LEU A 254 -19.10 -7.20 4.74
C LEU A 254 -19.55 -6.14 5.76
N THR A 255 -20.65 -6.41 6.47
CA THR A 255 -21.15 -5.56 7.56
C THR A 255 -21.39 -6.37 8.82
N GLY A 256 -21.23 -5.71 9.97
CA GLY A 256 -21.39 -6.33 11.29
C GLY A 256 -22.85 -6.49 11.72
N PRO A 257 -23.09 -7.18 12.85
CA PRO A 257 -24.43 -7.35 13.39
C PRO A 257 -25.18 -6.05 13.64
N GLY A 258 -26.30 -5.86 12.93
CA GLY A 258 -27.17 -4.69 13.06
C GLY A 258 -26.90 -3.58 12.04
N ASP A 259 -25.94 -3.77 11.12
CA ASP A 259 -25.52 -2.78 10.12
C ASP A 259 -26.05 -3.09 8.71
N ASP A 260 -27.20 -3.76 8.60
CA ASP A 260 -27.81 -4.14 7.31
C ASP A 260 -28.11 -2.90 6.44
N ASP A 261 -28.55 -1.81 7.07
CA ASP A 261 -28.81 -0.52 6.40
C ASP A 261 -27.52 0.05 5.76
N VAL A 262 -26.35 -0.15 6.39
CA VAL A 262 -25.05 0.27 5.82
C VAL A 262 -24.73 -0.55 4.57
N ASN A 263 -25.01 -1.86 4.60
CA ASN A 263 -24.82 -2.75 3.46
C ASN A 263 -25.68 -2.32 2.26
N ASP A 264 -26.96 -2.07 2.53
CA ASP A 264 -27.93 -1.63 1.53
C ASP A 264 -27.59 -0.25 0.95
N ASP A 265 -27.14 0.67 1.79
CA ASP A 265 -26.71 1.99 1.38
C ASP A 265 -25.47 1.98 0.48
N ILE A 266 -24.45 1.20 0.85
CA ILE A 266 -23.25 1.03 0.01
C ILE A 266 -23.67 0.43 -1.33
N LYS A 267 -24.44 -0.67 -1.31
CA LYS A 267 -24.93 -1.34 -2.51
C LYS A 267 -25.75 -0.42 -3.41
N ALA A 268 -26.62 0.42 -2.84
CA ALA A 268 -27.46 1.35 -3.59
C ALA A 268 -26.67 2.51 -4.22
N SER A 269 -25.49 2.82 -3.68
CA SER A 269 -24.62 3.90 -4.16
C SER A 269 -23.63 3.48 -5.26
N LEU A 270 -23.49 2.17 -5.52
CA LEU A 270 -22.56 1.63 -6.52
C LEU A 270 -22.90 2.14 -7.93
N GLN A 271 -21.93 2.79 -8.56
CA GLN A 271 -22.05 3.27 -9.93
C GLN A 271 -20.69 3.37 -10.61
N THR A 272 -20.67 3.37 -11.95
CA THR A 272 -19.44 3.65 -12.69
C THR A 272 -19.18 5.15 -12.76
N THR A 273 -17.90 5.54 -12.76
CA THR A 273 -17.47 6.93 -12.95
C THR A 273 -16.20 7.00 -13.81
N PRO A 274 -16.09 7.96 -14.74
CA PRO A 274 -14.85 8.17 -15.50
C PRO A 274 -13.76 8.87 -14.70
N LYS A 275 -14.10 9.50 -13.58
CA LYS A 275 -13.18 10.23 -12.71
C LYS A 275 -13.57 10.08 -11.25
N ASP A 276 -12.59 10.05 -10.36
CA ASP A 276 -12.82 10.04 -8.91
C ASP A 276 -13.21 11.43 -8.37
N PRO A 277 -13.50 11.63 -7.07
CA PRO A 277 -13.79 12.95 -6.50
C PRO A 277 -12.68 14.00 -6.69
N TYR A 278 -11.42 13.58 -6.77
CA TYR A 278 -10.24 14.45 -6.85
C TYR A 278 -9.85 14.85 -8.29
N GLY A 279 -10.51 14.26 -9.29
CA GLY A 279 -10.21 14.54 -10.69
C GLY A 279 -9.21 13.58 -11.34
N CYS A 280 -8.79 12.53 -10.65
CA CYS A 280 -8.07 11.41 -11.25
C CYS A 280 -8.98 10.69 -12.25
N ASP A 281 -8.50 10.46 -13.47
CA ASP A 281 -9.20 9.62 -14.44
C ASP A 281 -9.19 8.17 -13.93
N THR A 282 -10.32 7.48 -13.98
CA THR A 282 -10.41 6.08 -13.53
C THR A 282 -9.74 5.11 -14.51
N ALA A 283 -9.70 5.48 -15.79
CA ALA A 283 -8.86 4.84 -16.78
C ALA A 283 -7.47 5.48 -16.78
N SER A 284 -6.43 4.64 -16.76
CA SER A 284 -5.05 5.06 -16.88
C SER A 284 -4.80 5.87 -18.16
N PRO A 285 -4.16 7.06 -18.08
CA PRO A 285 -3.70 7.78 -19.27
C PRO A 285 -2.52 7.08 -19.98
N LEU A 286 -1.89 6.10 -19.34
CA LEU A 286 -0.72 5.37 -19.86
C LEU A 286 -1.03 3.96 -20.37
N ALA A 287 -2.29 3.55 -20.36
CA ALA A 287 -2.77 2.24 -20.84
C ALA A 287 -2.29 1.84 -22.25
N GLN A 288 -1.93 2.83 -23.09
CA GLN A 288 -1.53 2.65 -24.50
C GLN A 288 -0.04 2.96 -24.76
N GLY A 289 0.79 3.01 -23.70
CA GLY A 289 2.15 3.55 -23.80
C GLY A 289 3.13 2.95 -22.80
N ASP A 290 4.25 3.66 -22.63
CA ASP A 290 5.19 3.41 -21.56
C ASP A 290 4.50 3.84 -20.25
N PRO A 291 4.26 2.92 -19.28
CA PRO A 291 3.58 3.22 -18.02
C PRO A 291 4.35 4.21 -17.14
N VAL A 292 5.53 4.64 -17.58
CA VAL A 292 6.42 5.50 -16.83
C VAL A 292 6.49 6.91 -17.41
N ARG A 293 6.17 7.08 -18.70
CA ARG A 293 6.34 8.37 -19.39
C ARG A 293 5.24 8.61 -20.42
N PRO A 294 4.45 9.69 -20.27
CA PRO A 294 3.50 10.07 -21.31
C PRO A 294 4.25 10.46 -22.60
N LYS A 295 3.57 10.29 -23.73
CA LYS A 295 4.09 10.70 -25.05
C LYS A 295 4.02 12.20 -25.27
N THR A 296 3.23 12.91 -24.47
CA THR A 296 3.08 14.36 -24.53
C THR A 296 4.29 15.05 -23.91
N LYS A 297 4.82 16.06 -24.60
CA LYS A 297 5.90 16.92 -24.08
C LYS A 297 5.30 18.30 -23.83
N PRO A 298 5.03 18.68 -22.57
CA PRO A 298 4.51 20.00 -22.27
C PRO A 298 5.55 21.07 -22.62
N THR A 299 5.08 22.28 -22.92
CA THR A 299 5.96 23.42 -23.25
C THR A 299 6.68 23.98 -22.01
N SER A 300 6.10 23.80 -20.83
CA SER A 300 6.62 24.23 -19.52
C SER A 300 6.36 23.16 -18.47
N SER A 301 7.17 23.14 -17.41
CA SER A 301 7.01 22.17 -16.33
C SER A 301 5.76 22.50 -15.49
N PRO A 302 4.92 21.51 -15.13
CA PRO A 302 3.84 21.64 -14.15
C PRO A 302 4.29 22.14 -12.77
N LEU A 303 5.59 22.02 -12.47
CA LEU A 303 6.21 22.50 -11.24
C LEU A 303 6.49 24.02 -11.29
N GLU A 304 6.39 24.67 -12.44
CA GLU A 304 6.58 26.13 -12.56
C GLU A 304 5.27 26.90 -12.32
N GLY A 305 5.41 28.15 -11.86
CA GLY A 305 4.29 29.06 -11.64
C GLY A 305 3.96 29.29 -10.17
N ASP A 306 2.76 29.81 -9.93
CA ASP A 306 2.23 30.12 -8.60
C ASP A 306 2.04 28.83 -7.76
N ALA A 307 1.82 29.01 -6.45
CA ALA A 307 1.52 27.92 -5.54
C ALA A 307 0.30 27.11 -6.04
N PRO A 308 0.33 25.77 -5.91
CA PRO A 308 -0.83 24.94 -6.22
C PRO A 308 -1.94 25.15 -5.20
N ASP A 309 -3.19 25.05 -5.64
CA ASP A 309 -4.33 25.01 -4.71
C ASP A 309 -4.45 23.62 -4.08
N SER A 310 -4.28 22.59 -4.92
CA SER A 310 -4.27 21.19 -4.52
C SER A 310 -3.45 20.31 -5.44
N ILE A 311 -3.12 19.13 -4.95
CA ILE A 311 -2.49 18.06 -5.72
C ILE A 311 -3.29 16.78 -5.49
N ALA A 312 -3.96 16.29 -6.52
CA ALA A 312 -4.51 14.95 -6.50
C ALA A 312 -3.39 13.94 -6.78
N ILE A 313 -3.30 12.92 -5.95
CA ILE A 313 -2.33 11.83 -6.02
C ILE A 313 -3.09 10.62 -6.51
N CYS A 314 -2.83 10.18 -7.73
CA CYS A 314 -3.58 9.15 -8.42
C CYS A 314 -2.69 7.91 -8.63
N GLU A 315 -3.00 6.79 -7.98
CA GLU A 315 -2.29 5.52 -8.14
C GLU A 315 -3.02 4.62 -9.14
N TYR A 316 -2.25 4.03 -10.04
CA TYR A 316 -2.76 3.18 -11.11
C TYR A 316 -2.03 1.85 -11.16
N GLU A 317 -2.78 0.82 -11.52
CA GLU A 317 -2.23 -0.50 -11.84
C GLU A 317 -2.09 -0.67 -13.37
N PRO A 318 -0.87 -0.95 -13.89
CA PRO A 318 -0.66 -1.15 -15.33
C PRO A 318 -1.44 -2.32 -15.94
N SER A 319 -1.61 -3.44 -15.22
CA SER A 319 -2.25 -4.65 -15.76
C SER A 319 -3.73 -4.46 -16.06
N SER A 320 -4.44 -3.75 -15.19
CA SER A 320 -5.85 -3.38 -15.37
C SER A 320 -6.03 -2.02 -16.02
N ALA A 321 -4.95 -1.25 -16.19
CA ALA A 321 -4.95 0.12 -16.71
C ALA A 321 -5.97 1.02 -15.98
N SER A 322 -6.08 0.87 -14.66
CA SER A 322 -7.17 1.42 -13.86
C SER A 322 -6.65 2.06 -12.58
N LEU A 323 -7.40 3.05 -12.06
CA LEU A 323 -7.14 3.74 -10.81
C LEU A 323 -7.35 2.79 -9.63
N THR A 324 -6.33 2.55 -8.82
CA THR A 324 -6.43 1.66 -7.64
C THR A 324 -6.58 2.44 -6.34
N GLY A 325 -6.10 3.68 -6.30
CA GLY A 325 -6.23 4.54 -5.14
C GLY A 325 -6.01 6.00 -5.50
N SER A 326 -6.61 6.88 -4.72
CA SER A 326 -6.37 8.31 -4.85
C SER A 326 -6.64 9.06 -3.56
N ARG A 327 -5.96 10.21 -3.42
CA ARG A 327 -6.18 11.19 -2.36
C ARG A 327 -5.76 12.58 -2.83
N GLU A 328 -6.08 13.60 -2.06
CA GLU A 328 -5.70 14.98 -2.33
C GLU A 328 -4.90 15.57 -1.16
N ILE A 329 -3.92 16.41 -1.47
CA ILE A 329 -3.28 17.32 -0.52
C ILE A 329 -3.51 18.75 -0.96
N THR A 330 -3.62 19.68 0.00
CA THR A 330 -3.95 21.09 -0.26
C THR A 330 -3.01 22.04 0.48
N GLY A 331 -3.09 23.34 0.17
CA GLY A 331 -2.43 24.39 0.96
C GLY A 331 -0.89 24.27 1.03
N ASP A 332 -0.36 24.38 2.26
CA ASP A 332 1.08 24.37 2.51
C ASP A 332 1.72 23.02 2.16
N ASP A 333 1.00 21.90 2.33
CA ASP A 333 1.51 20.56 1.98
C ASP A 333 1.64 20.40 0.47
N ALA A 334 0.65 20.87 -0.29
CA ALA A 334 0.71 20.88 -1.76
C ALA A 334 1.87 21.76 -2.26
N SER A 335 2.02 22.96 -1.67
CA SER A 335 3.11 23.88 -2.01
C SER A 335 4.48 23.29 -1.67
N GLY A 336 4.61 22.70 -0.49
CA GLY A 336 5.83 22.05 -0.02
C GLY A 336 6.23 20.86 -0.88
N LEU A 337 5.27 20.05 -1.35
CA LEU A 337 5.57 18.95 -2.28
C LEU A 337 6.12 19.47 -3.62
N VAL A 338 5.52 20.50 -4.22
CA VAL A 338 6.02 21.08 -5.47
C VAL A 338 7.44 21.64 -5.30
N GLU A 339 7.71 22.33 -4.19
CA GLU A 339 9.04 22.85 -3.89
C GLU A 339 10.06 21.71 -3.69
N ALA A 340 9.71 20.69 -2.91
CA ALA A 340 10.57 19.53 -2.67
C ALA A 340 10.92 18.77 -3.96
N ILE A 341 9.97 18.64 -4.90
CA ILE A 341 10.25 18.03 -6.21
C ILE A 341 11.18 18.94 -7.03
N ARG A 342 10.94 20.26 -7.03
CA ARG A 342 11.75 21.22 -7.80
C ARG A 342 13.20 21.30 -7.31
N ASP A 343 13.40 21.18 -6.00
CA ASP A 343 14.72 21.23 -5.36
C ASP A 343 15.47 19.90 -5.44
N ALA A 344 14.78 18.81 -5.78
CA ALA A 344 15.42 17.52 -5.96
C ALA A 344 16.40 17.55 -7.16
N PRO A 345 17.49 16.77 -7.12
CA PRO A 345 18.46 16.73 -8.21
C PRO A 345 17.80 16.37 -9.55
N ALA A 346 18.08 17.15 -10.60
CA ALA A 346 17.61 16.94 -11.98
C ALA A 346 18.28 15.72 -12.66
N ARG A 347 18.01 14.52 -12.14
CA ARG A 347 18.42 13.21 -12.64
C ARG A 347 17.47 12.15 -12.11
N SER A 348 17.46 10.96 -12.71
CA SER A 348 16.80 9.82 -12.08
C SER A 348 17.58 9.26 -10.89
N GLY A 349 16.87 8.61 -9.99
CA GLY A 349 17.42 7.81 -8.90
C GLY A 349 16.63 7.90 -7.60
N PRO A 350 16.97 7.06 -6.60
CA PRO A 350 18.06 6.08 -6.64
C PRO A 350 17.76 4.93 -7.62
N ASN A 351 18.72 4.51 -8.44
CA ASN A 351 18.56 3.42 -9.40
C ASN A 351 19.47 2.24 -9.00
N SER A 352 18.91 1.04 -8.92
CA SER A 352 19.67 -0.17 -8.55
C SER A 352 19.41 -1.32 -9.53
N PRO A 353 19.73 -1.13 -10.83
CA PRO A 353 19.46 -2.13 -11.87
C PRO A 353 20.16 -3.47 -11.62
N GLN A 354 21.28 -3.48 -10.89
CA GLN A 354 21.99 -4.69 -10.49
C GLN A 354 21.20 -5.59 -9.54
N ASN A 355 20.21 -5.04 -8.83
CA ASN A 355 19.37 -5.76 -7.87
C ASN A 355 18.03 -6.19 -8.50
N CYS A 356 17.90 -6.06 -9.82
CA CYS A 356 16.69 -6.41 -10.55
C CYS A 356 16.75 -7.73 -11.28
N ALA A 357 15.63 -8.45 -11.25
CA ALA A 357 15.32 -9.37 -12.32
C ALA A 357 14.94 -8.58 -13.58
N GLU A 358 15.58 -8.89 -14.70
CA GLU A 358 15.26 -8.28 -16.00
C GLU A 358 13.82 -8.64 -16.40
N GLY A 359 13.07 -7.66 -16.90
CA GLY A 359 11.70 -7.87 -17.40
C GLY A 359 10.61 -7.98 -16.32
N GLN A 360 10.89 -7.60 -15.07
CA GLN A 360 9.83 -7.44 -14.07
C GLN A 360 8.85 -6.36 -14.53
N PRO A 361 7.54 -6.66 -14.57
CA PRO A 361 6.54 -5.67 -14.92
C PRO A 361 6.43 -4.62 -13.81
N VAL A 362 6.18 -3.37 -14.19
CA VAL A 362 5.67 -2.36 -13.25
C VAL A 362 4.30 -2.82 -12.77
N THR A 363 4.08 -2.80 -11.46
CA THR A 363 2.82 -3.20 -10.84
C THR A 363 1.98 -2.02 -10.37
N SER A 364 2.60 -0.86 -10.16
CA SER A 364 1.94 0.40 -9.83
C SER A 364 2.75 1.62 -10.31
N TYR A 365 2.06 2.72 -10.56
CA TYR A 365 2.68 4.04 -10.73
C TYR A 365 1.73 5.13 -10.25
N VAL A 366 2.29 6.30 -9.94
CA VAL A 366 1.51 7.44 -9.43
C VAL A 366 1.60 8.61 -10.40
N ILE A 367 0.49 9.33 -10.55
CA ILE A 367 0.40 10.61 -11.24
C ILE A 367 -0.05 11.66 -10.23
N LEU A 368 0.73 12.73 -10.11
CA LEU A 368 0.38 13.92 -9.35
C LEU A 368 -0.29 14.92 -10.29
N ARG A 369 -1.55 15.27 -10.04
CA ARG A 369 -2.29 16.29 -10.79
C ARG A 369 -2.30 17.58 -9.99
N ILE A 370 -1.49 18.54 -10.43
CA ILE A 370 -1.27 19.81 -9.77
C ILE A 370 -2.31 20.82 -10.25
N ALA A 371 -3.31 21.10 -9.42
CA ALA A 371 -4.38 22.04 -9.70
C ALA A 371 -4.00 23.48 -9.31
N ARG A 372 -4.41 24.43 -10.15
CA ARG A 372 -4.26 25.88 -9.93
C ARG A 372 -5.49 26.60 -10.45
N ASP A 373 -5.87 27.69 -9.79
CA ASP A 373 -7.14 28.37 -10.02
C ASP A 373 -7.35 28.73 -11.50
N GLY A 374 -8.47 28.24 -12.04
CA GLY A 374 -8.89 28.45 -13.42
C GLY A 374 -8.01 27.83 -14.51
N ARG A 375 -7.10 26.90 -14.18
CA ARG A 375 -6.20 26.24 -15.14
C ARG A 375 -6.43 24.73 -15.19
N GLU A 376 -6.11 24.14 -16.34
CA GLU A 376 -6.05 22.67 -16.46
C GLU A 376 -4.92 22.15 -15.55
N PRO A 377 -5.15 21.09 -14.76
CA PRO A 377 -4.11 20.52 -13.91
C PRO A 377 -2.90 20.07 -14.72
N GLY A 378 -1.70 20.40 -14.23
CA GLY A 378 -0.46 19.87 -14.79
C GLY A 378 -0.12 18.52 -14.15
N GLU A 379 0.50 17.61 -14.90
CA GLU A 379 0.75 16.24 -14.44
C GLU A 379 2.25 15.97 -14.22
N VAL A 380 2.59 15.41 -13.06
CA VAL A 380 3.92 14.89 -12.74
C VAL A 380 3.81 13.39 -12.52
N TYR A 381 4.64 12.63 -13.22
CA TYR A 381 4.62 11.17 -13.21
C TYR A 381 5.68 10.65 -12.25
N VAL A 382 5.29 9.77 -11.33
CA VAL A 382 6.17 9.23 -10.30
C VAL A 382 6.52 7.79 -10.66
N ASN A 383 7.80 7.56 -10.93
CA ASN A 383 8.35 6.24 -11.17
C ASN A 383 9.14 5.77 -9.94
N TYR A 384 8.72 4.67 -9.31
CA TYR A 384 9.35 4.13 -8.11
C TYR A 384 9.53 2.61 -8.09
N GLU A 385 8.82 1.85 -8.93
CA GLU A 385 8.90 0.38 -8.93
C GLU A 385 9.91 -0.21 -9.91
N ASN A 386 10.37 0.57 -10.88
CA ASN A 386 11.28 0.09 -11.93
C ASN A 386 12.70 -0.25 -11.42
N CYS A 387 13.60 -0.52 -12.35
CA CYS A 387 15.02 -0.74 -12.07
C CYS A 387 15.88 0.50 -12.31
N THR A 388 15.38 1.36 -13.18
CA THR A 388 16.02 2.57 -13.64
C THR A 388 14.98 3.66 -13.75
N ASP A 389 15.46 4.88 -14.00
CA ASP A 389 14.61 6.02 -14.30
C ASP A 389 13.62 6.40 -13.19
N HIS A 390 13.95 6.06 -11.93
CA HIS A 390 13.17 6.50 -10.78
C HIS A 390 13.16 8.01 -10.65
N GLY A 391 12.04 8.57 -10.22
CA GLY A 391 11.90 10.00 -10.02
C GLY A 391 10.53 10.55 -10.37
N PHE A 392 10.44 11.86 -10.24
CA PHE A 392 9.31 12.69 -10.63
C PHE A 392 9.59 13.26 -12.02
N TYR A 393 8.87 12.77 -13.03
CA TYR A 393 8.96 13.27 -14.39
C TYR A 393 7.88 14.33 -14.64
N ASP A 394 8.30 15.58 -14.80
CA ASP A 394 7.41 16.74 -15.01
C ASP A 394 7.11 16.99 -16.51
N GLY A 395 7.41 16.03 -17.37
CA GLY A 395 7.28 16.15 -18.83
C GLY A 395 8.50 16.77 -19.53
N ILE A 396 9.46 17.33 -18.79
CA ILE A 396 10.68 17.95 -19.30
C ILE A 396 11.92 17.34 -18.62
N THR A 397 11.91 17.33 -17.29
CA THR A 397 12.99 16.93 -16.40
C THR A 397 12.54 15.78 -15.53
N VAL A 398 13.46 14.86 -15.26
CA VAL A 398 13.29 13.86 -14.19
C VAL A 398 14.00 14.41 -12.95
N HIS A 399 13.25 14.56 -11.87
CA HIS A 399 13.77 14.94 -10.56
C HIS A 399 13.90 13.69 -9.69
N ALA A 400 15.03 13.51 -9.01
CA ALA A 400 15.31 12.31 -8.24
C ALA A 400 14.29 12.12 -7.11
N LEU A 401 14.03 10.87 -6.73
CA LEU A 401 13.30 10.59 -5.50
C LEU A 401 14.16 11.06 -4.31
N THR A 402 13.59 11.92 -3.47
CA THR A 402 14.19 12.38 -2.21
C THR A 402 13.19 12.15 -1.09
N PRO A 403 13.62 12.04 0.18
CA PRO A 403 12.68 11.82 1.28
C PRO A 403 11.63 12.93 1.37
N ALA A 404 12.05 14.19 1.17
CA ALA A 404 11.16 15.36 1.21
C ALA A 404 10.07 15.33 0.12
N ALA A 405 10.39 14.86 -1.08
CA ALA A 405 9.42 14.76 -2.17
C ALA A 405 8.60 13.46 -2.13
N CYS A 406 9.17 12.36 -1.65
CA CYS A 406 8.49 11.06 -1.61
C CYS A 406 7.48 10.96 -0.47
N ARG A 407 7.85 11.38 0.75
CA ARG A 407 7.01 11.16 1.93
C ARG A 407 5.61 11.75 1.74
N PRO A 408 5.41 12.99 1.26
CA PRO A 408 4.06 13.52 1.06
C PRO A 408 3.22 12.76 0.03
N VAL A 409 3.84 11.95 -0.84
CA VAL A 409 3.15 11.12 -1.85
C VAL A 409 2.67 9.79 -1.25
N PHE A 410 3.44 9.20 -0.34
CA PHE A 410 3.20 7.83 0.16
C PHE A 410 2.93 7.74 1.67
N ALA A 411 2.77 8.87 2.36
CA ALA A 411 2.57 8.91 3.81
C ALA A 411 1.22 8.33 4.26
N GLU A 412 0.22 8.31 3.37
CA GLU A 412 -1.17 7.99 3.73
C GLU A 412 -1.84 7.13 2.66
N GLU A 413 -2.64 6.18 3.14
CA GLU A 413 -3.56 5.38 2.33
C GLU A 413 -4.57 6.28 1.57
N PRO A 414 -5.11 5.83 0.42
CA PRO A 414 -4.87 4.54 -0.23
C PRO A 414 -3.57 4.46 -1.06
N VAL A 415 -2.82 5.56 -1.21
CA VAL A 415 -1.62 5.59 -2.07
C VAL A 415 -0.37 5.27 -1.25
N THR A 416 0.15 4.05 -1.38
CA THR A 416 1.29 3.58 -0.58
C THR A 416 2.33 2.87 -1.43
N ILE A 417 3.57 2.81 -0.94
CA ILE A 417 4.58 1.94 -1.55
C ILE A 417 4.38 0.54 -1.00
N TYR A 418 3.72 -0.28 -1.80
CA TYR A 418 3.58 -1.68 -1.47
C TYR A 418 4.80 -2.51 -1.87
N SER A 419 5.32 -2.27 -3.07
CA SER A 419 6.55 -2.89 -3.55
C SER A 419 7.51 -1.80 -4.02
N ALA A 420 8.75 -1.87 -3.56
CA ALA A 420 9.81 -1.01 -4.06
C ALA A 420 11.17 -1.66 -3.82
N GLN A 421 12.14 -1.25 -4.62
CA GLN A 421 13.52 -1.62 -4.36
C GLN A 421 13.99 -1.06 -3.03
N GLY A 422 14.90 -1.77 -2.36
CA GLY A 422 15.38 -1.38 -1.04
C GLY A 422 15.87 0.08 -0.94
N ASP A 423 16.48 0.62 -2.00
CA ASP A 423 16.92 2.02 -2.02
C ASP A 423 15.76 3.02 -2.17
N VAL A 424 14.73 2.68 -2.95
CA VAL A 424 13.52 3.50 -3.09
C VAL A 424 12.71 3.45 -1.80
N ALA A 425 12.47 2.26 -1.25
CA ALA A 425 11.81 2.06 0.04
C ALA A 425 12.54 2.85 1.13
N LYS A 426 13.88 2.78 1.18
CA LYS A 426 14.68 3.56 2.13
C LYS A 426 14.51 5.07 1.95
N VAL A 427 14.41 5.58 0.73
CA VAL A 427 14.22 7.01 0.50
C VAL A 427 12.81 7.46 0.85
N CYS A 428 11.80 6.68 0.48
CA CYS A 428 10.41 7.12 0.50
C CYS A 428 9.64 6.71 1.76
N LEU A 429 10.13 5.71 2.51
CA LEU A 429 9.52 5.20 3.75
C LEU A 429 10.35 5.48 5.02
N SER A 430 11.48 6.21 4.93
CA SER A 430 12.29 6.58 6.11
C SER A 430 11.80 7.82 6.83
#